data_AF-A0A3Q8FH31-F1
#
_entry.id   AF-A0A3Q8FH31-F1
#
_cell.length_a   1.000
_cell.length_b   1.000
_cell.length_c   1.000
_cell.angle_alpha   90.00
_cell.angle_beta   90.00
_cell.angle_gamma   90.00
#
_symmetry.space_group_name_H-M   'P 1'
#
loop_
_entity.id
_entity.type
_entity.pdbx_description
1 polymer ?
#
loop_
_entity_poly.entity_id
_entity_poly.type
_entity_poly.pdbx_seq_one_letter_code
_entity_poly.pdbx_strand_id
1 'polypeptide(L)'
;MHDWTIIATHSDWIAATFELVLRDSTQTERRLQFDAVEHVMLDRSEPWGPSASVNDVTASEDRAEGVIRVMFELQSGGAIHISAGACRLDGEPFVI
;
A
#
# COMPACT_ATOMS: atom_id res chain seq x y z
N MET A 1 -8.46 -1.64 -6.81
CA MET A 1 -7.31 -2.56 -7.06
C MET A 1 -7.65 -4.00 -6.70
N HIS A 2 -8.89 -4.44 -6.93
CA HIS A 2 -9.29 -5.83 -6.70
C HIS A 2 -8.46 -6.78 -7.57
N ASP A 3 -8.07 -7.93 -7.01
CA ASP A 3 -7.23 -8.96 -7.64
C ASP A 3 -5.79 -8.54 -7.98
N TRP A 4 -5.34 -7.37 -7.54
CA TRP A 4 -3.94 -7.00 -7.68
C TRP A 4 -3.10 -7.80 -6.68
N THR A 5 -1.87 -8.13 -7.05
CA THR A 5 -0.99 -8.98 -6.23
C THR A 5 0.19 -8.17 -5.71
N ILE A 6 0.36 -8.10 -4.39
CA ILE A 6 1.55 -7.54 -3.74
C ILE A 6 2.70 -8.54 -3.85
N ILE A 7 3.86 -8.06 -4.29
CA ILE A 7 5.05 -8.88 -4.59
C ILE A 7 6.22 -8.50 -3.69
N ALA A 8 6.37 -7.22 -3.39
CA ALA A 8 7.42 -6.73 -2.52
C ALA A 8 6.98 -5.47 -1.79
N THR A 9 7.64 -5.22 -0.66
CA THR A 9 7.57 -3.96 0.06
C THR A 9 8.98 -3.42 0.25
N HIS A 10 9.15 -2.12 0.09
CA HIS A 10 10.42 -1.44 0.33
C HIS A 10 10.19 -0.30 1.32
N SER A 11 11.09 -0.16 2.28
CA SER A 11 11.05 0.92 3.27
C SER A 11 12.41 1.61 3.31
N ASP A 12 12.38 2.93 3.19
CA ASP A 12 13.54 3.77 3.46
C ASP A 12 13.26 4.62 4.70
N TRP A 13 14.02 4.34 5.76
CA TRP A 13 13.91 5.01 7.05
C TRP A 13 14.32 6.47 6.99
N ILE A 14 15.40 6.79 6.27
CA ILE A 14 15.95 8.15 6.24
C ILE A 14 15.08 9.05 5.38
N ALA A 15 14.61 8.52 4.24
CA ALA A 15 13.73 9.26 3.34
C ALA A 15 12.27 9.31 3.83
N ALA A 16 11.91 8.53 4.85
CA ALA A 16 10.54 8.33 5.30
C ALA A 16 9.61 7.93 4.14
N THR A 17 10.03 6.93 3.36
CA THR A 17 9.24 6.41 2.23
C THR A 17 8.92 4.93 2.40
N PHE A 18 7.80 4.54 1.78
CA PHE A 18 7.38 3.16 1.69
C PHE A 18 6.86 2.90 0.28
N GLU A 19 7.19 1.76 -0.31
CA GLU A 19 6.74 1.36 -1.62
C GLU A 19 6.13 -0.04 -1.55
N LEU A 20 4.97 -0.20 -2.17
CA LEU A 20 4.42 -1.49 -2.55
C LEU A 20 4.69 -1.72 -4.04
N VAL A 21 5.31 -2.86 -4.35
CA VAL A 21 5.40 -3.36 -5.73
C VAL A 21 4.27 -4.35 -5.93
N LEU A 22 3.39 -4.04 -6.88
CA LEU A 22 2.21 -4.85 -7.19
C LEU A 22 2.24 -5.34 -8.64
N ARG A 23 1.50 -6.41 -8.94
CA ARG A 23 1.04 -6.76 -10.28
C ARG A 23 -0.44 -6.45 -10.40
N ASP A 24 -0.84 -5.74 -11.44
CA ASP A 24 -2.24 -5.54 -11.76
C ASP A 24 -2.86 -6.79 -12.40
N SER A 25 -4.16 -6.73 -12.70
CA SER A 25 -4.90 -7.83 -13.35
C SER A 25 -4.40 -8.21 -14.75
N THR A 26 -3.59 -7.35 -15.38
CA THR A 26 -2.94 -7.59 -16.67
C THR A 26 -1.52 -8.15 -16.52
N GLN A 27 -1.09 -8.48 -15.30
CA GLN A 27 0.27 -8.88 -14.96
C GLN A 27 1.32 -7.77 -15.15
N THR A 28 0.89 -6.51 -15.28
CA THR A 28 1.82 -5.39 -15.36
C THR A 28 2.27 -4.99 -13.95
N GLU A 29 3.57 -4.79 -13.77
CA GLU A 29 4.11 -4.27 -12.52
C GLU A 29 3.71 -2.81 -12.31
N ARG A 30 3.23 -2.51 -11.10
CA ARG A 30 2.78 -1.20 -10.64
C ARG A 30 3.50 -0.85 -9.36
N ARG A 31 3.84 0.44 -9.18
CA ARG A 31 4.47 0.94 -7.96
C ARG A 31 3.54 1.90 -7.26
N LEU A 32 3.19 1.56 -6.03
CA LEU A 32 2.45 2.45 -5.15
C LEU A 32 3.40 3.00 -4.09
N GLN A 33 3.63 4.30 -4.14
CA GLN A 33 4.68 5.00 -3.42
C GLN A 33 4.08 5.94 -2.40
N PHE A 34 4.61 5.90 -1.18
CA PHE A 34 4.21 6.72 -0.06
C PHE A 34 5.40 7.57 0.39
N ASP A 35 5.21 8.87 0.55
CA ASP A 35 6.22 9.79 1.10
C ASP A 35 5.73 10.43 2.39
N ALA A 36 6.68 10.91 3.19
CA ALA A 36 6.42 11.40 4.54
C ALA A 36 5.61 10.36 5.33
N VAL A 37 6.07 9.11 5.29
CA VAL A 37 5.44 7.97 5.94
C VAL A 37 5.54 8.13 7.45
N GLU A 38 4.38 8.12 8.10
CA GLU A 38 4.28 8.25 9.57
C GLU A 38 4.11 6.88 10.23
N HIS A 39 3.38 5.98 9.58
CA HIS A 39 3.05 4.69 10.16
C HIS A 39 2.85 3.64 9.08
N VAL A 40 3.44 2.46 9.28
CA VAL A 40 3.21 1.26 8.47
C VAL A 40 2.95 0.09 9.41
N MET A 41 1.81 -0.56 9.25
CA MET A 41 1.50 -1.84 9.89
C MET A 41 1.32 -2.90 8.81
N LEU A 42 2.07 -3.98 8.97
CA LEU A 42 2.04 -5.15 8.11
C LEU A 42 1.54 -6.34 8.94
N ASP A 43 0.27 -6.71 8.79
CA ASP A 43 -0.30 -7.84 9.54
C ASP A 43 0.19 -9.17 8.97
N ARG A 44 0.92 -9.91 9.81
CA ARG A 44 1.46 -11.24 9.51
C ARG A 44 1.00 -12.29 10.52
N SER A 45 -0.15 -12.07 11.16
CA SER A 45 -0.82 -13.04 12.02
C SER A 45 -1.04 -14.37 11.28
N GLU A 46 -1.39 -14.29 10.00
CA GLU A 46 -1.27 -15.38 9.03
C GLU A 46 0.05 -15.29 8.25
N PRO A 47 0.82 -16.40 8.09
CA PRO A 47 2.08 -16.37 7.36
C PRO A 47 1.90 -15.93 5.91
N TRP A 48 2.65 -14.91 5.50
CA TRP A 48 2.66 -14.49 4.10
C TRP A 48 3.33 -15.55 3.22
N GLY A 49 2.70 -15.81 2.08
CA GLY A 49 3.32 -16.52 0.96
C GLY A 49 4.34 -15.65 0.21
N PRO A 50 4.83 -16.10 -0.96
CA PRO A 50 5.73 -15.31 -1.80
C PRO A 50 5.07 -14.03 -2.37
N SER A 51 3.74 -13.95 -2.31
CA SER A 51 2.93 -12.82 -2.71
C SER A 51 1.59 -12.85 -1.99
N ALA A 52 0.84 -11.74 -2.02
CA ALA A 52 -0.50 -11.66 -1.45
C ALA A 52 -1.47 -10.91 -2.38
N SER A 53 -2.64 -11.49 -2.63
CA SER A 53 -3.68 -10.85 -3.43
C SER A 53 -4.49 -9.87 -2.59
N VAL A 54 -4.78 -8.71 -3.17
CA VAL A 54 -5.61 -7.64 -2.60
C VAL A 54 -7.07 -8.00 -2.81
N ASN A 55 -7.82 -8.05 -1.71
CA ASN A 55 -9.27 -8.15 -1.72
C ASN A 55 -9.89 -6.77 -1.97
N ASP A 56 -9.55 -5.79 -1.13
CA ASP A 56 -10.08 -4.44 -1.23
C ASP A 56 -9.04 -3.39 -0.82
N VAL A 57 -9.23 -2.16 -1.28
CA VAL A 57 -8.42 -1.02 -0.86
C VAL A 57 -9.34 0.11 -0.45
N THR A 58 -9.10 0.63 0.74
CA THR A 58 -9.77 1.84 1.22
C THR A 58 -8.72 2.92 1.47
N ALA A 59 -9.07 4.16 1.12
CA ALA A 59 -8.24 5.32 1.34
C ALA A 59 -9.10 6.45 1.89
N SER A 60 -8.56 7.16 2.87
CA SER A 60 -9.15 8.37 3.40
C SER A 60 -8.07 9.43 3.54
N GLU A 61 -8.46 10.67 3.32
CA GLU A 61 -7.60 11.83 3.51
C GLU A 61 -8.15 12.64 4.69
N ASP A 62 -7.31 12.86 5.69
CA ASP A 62 -7.60 13.81 6.75
C ASP A 62 -7.04 15.17 6.35
N ARG A 63 -7.92 16.06 5.88
CA ARG A 63 -7.54 17.39 5.41
C ARG A 63 -7.03 18.31 6.50
N ALA A 64 -7.38 18.05 7.77
CA ALA A 64 -6.89 18.87 8.88
C ALA A 64 -5.45 18.52 9.22
N GLU A 65 -5.10 17.23 9.11
CA GLU A 65 -3.76 16.71 9.40
C GLU A 65 -2.85 16.65 8.16
N GLY A 66 -3.41 16.69 6.95
CA GLY A 66 -2.65 16.54 5.71
C GLY A 66 -2.13 15.12 5.50
N VAL A 67 -2.82 14.12 6.07
CA VAL A 67 -2.40 12.72 6.07
C VAL A 67 -3.37 11.89 5.23
N ILE A 68 -2.82 11.09 4.32
CA ILE A 68 -3.54 10.01 3.65
C ILE A 68 -3.35 8.71 4.42
N ARG A 69 -4.46 8.00 4.65
CA ARG A 69 -4.49 6.67 5.27
C ARG A 69 -4.99 5.68 4.24
N VAL A 70 -4.20 4.67 3.94
CA VAL A 70 -4.55 3.60 2.99
C VAL A 70 -4.51 2.26 3.69
N MET A 71 -5.58 1.48 3.52
CA MET A 71 -5.68 0.12 4.03
C MET A 71 -5.89 -0.84 2.85
N PHE A 72 -5.03 -1.86 2.78
CA PHE A 72 -5.17 -3.00 1.86
C PHE A 72 -5.68 -4.19 2.66
N GLU A 73 -6.87 -4.68 2.32
CA GLU A 73 -7.35 -5.97 2.79
C GLU A 73 -6.80 -7.06 1.85
N LEU A 74 -6.21 -8.12 2.41
CA LEU A 74 -5.67 -9.24 1.66
C LEU A 74 -6.69 -10.38 1.62
N GLN A 75 -6.76 -11.11 0.50
CA GLN A 75 -7.66 -12.26 0.35
C GLN A 75 -7.38 -13.39 1.37
N SER A 76 -6.19 -13.41 1.96
CA SER A 76 -5.82 -14.35 3.02
C SER A 76 -6.32 -13.94 4.41
N GLY A 77 -6.97 -12.77 4.56
CA GLY A 77 -7.57 -12.28 5.80
C GLY A 77 -6.72 -11.27 6.60
N GLY A 78 -5.49 -10.97 6.19
CA GLY A 78 -4.65 -9.95 6.81
C GLY A 78 -4.83 -8.57 6.18
N ALA A 79 -4.25 -7.53 6.80
CA ALA A 79 -4.29 -6.16 6.27
C ALA A 79 -2.94 -5.44 6.33
N ILE A 80 -2.76 -4.48 5.42
CA ILE A 80 -1.66 -3.52 5.44
C ILE A 80 -2.24 -2.14 5.65
N HIS A 81 -1.77 -1.42 6.68
CA HIS A 81 -2.19 -0.06 6.98
C HIS A 81 -1.01 0.89 6.82
N ILE A 82 -1.20 1.96 6.05
CA ILE A 82 -0.16 2.96 5.80
C ILE A 82 -0.75 4.36 6.03
N SER A 83 -0.07 5.17 6.82
CA SER A 83 -0.33 6.61 6.98
C SER A 83 0.87 7.38 6.42
N ALA A 84 0.61 8.34 5.54
CA ALA A 84 1.65 9.10 4.86
C ALA A 84 1.14 10.51 4.48
N GLY A 85 2.05 11.42 4.13
CA GLY A 85 1.67 12.75 3.62
C GLY A 85 1.24 12.73 2.14
N ALA A 86 1.72 11.76 1.36
CA ALA A 86 1.34 11.60 -0.04
C ALA A 86 1.35 10.13 -0.46
N CYS A 87 0.51 9.80 -1.45
CA CYS A 87 0.49 8.50 -2.10
C CYS A 87 0.42 8.68 -3.62
N ARG A 88 1.23 7.92 -4.37
CA ARG A 88 1.26 7.95 -5.84
C ARG A 88 1.26 6.55 -6.42
N LEU A 89 0.47 6.34 -7.47
CA LEU A 89 0.47 5.14 -8.29
C LEU A 89 1.19 5.45 -9.61
N ASP A 90 2.31 4.76 -9.87
CA ASP A 90 3.14 4.95 -11.07
C ASP A 90 3.53 6.43 -11.31
N GLY A 91 3.74 7.18 -10.22
CA GLY A 91 4.10 8.60 -10.25
C GLY A 91 2.92 9.58 -10.27
N GLU A 92 1.69 9.11 -10.43
CA GLU A 92 0.48 9.95 -10.41
C GLU A 92 -0.18 9.94 -9.03
N PRO A 93 -0.81 11.04 -8.58
CA PRO A 93 -1.55 11.07 -7.31
C PRO A 93 -2.55 9.91 -7.20
N PHE A 94 -2.47 9.16 -6.11
CA PHE A 94 -3.37 8.02 -5.90
C PHE A 94 -4.72 8.49 -5.36
N VAL A 95 -5.78 8.12 -6.07
CA VAL A 95 -7.18 8.34 -5.68
C VAL A 95 -7.91 7.02 -5.90
N ILE A 96 -8.77 6.63 -4.94
CA ILE A 96 -9.62 5.42 -5.05
C ILE A 96 -10.90 5.72 -5.81
#